data_AF-M1PEY0-F1
#
_entry.id   AF-M1PEY0-F1
#
_cell.length_a   1.000
_cell.length_b   1.000
_cell.length_c   1.000
_cell.angle_alpha   90.00
_cell.angle_beta   90.00
_cell.angle_gamma   90.00
#
_symmetry.space_group_name_H-M   'P 1'
#
loop_
_entity.id
_entity.type
_entity.pdbx_description
1 polymer ?
#
loop_
_entity_poly.entity_id
_entity_poly.type
_entity_poly.pdbx_seq_one_letter_code
_entity_poly.pdbx_strand_id
1 'polypeptide(L)'
;MVSMDITLFLQIVNAIVLMFLLNGVIYKPVLKILKERKVKLQGMRDDVTKYEDNARRRQEEVDKKMHKASSRAKAALDNARAGAKAAGEEKLAAIKAEADADKDKQLADIKSQVEAARKDLEAGLDGFASAMAGKILGRSL
;
A
#
# COMPACT_ATOMS: atom_id res chain seq x y z
N MET A 1 7.10 18.75 100.64
CA MET A 1 7.10 17.28 100.62
C MET A 1 6.33 16.86 99.39
N VAL A 2 6.92 16.04 98.51
CA VAL A 2 6.18 15.43 97.40
C VAL A 2 5.32 14.35 98.01
N SER A 3 4.10 14.71 98.37
CA SER A 3 3.04 13.76 98.65
C SER A 3 2.81 12.98 97.37
N MET A 4 3.12 11.69 97.39
CA MET A 4 2.84 10.79 96.27
C MET A 4 1.33 10.51 96.29
N ASP A 5 0.58 11.51 95.86
CA ASP A 5 -0.88 11.52 95.90
C ASP A 5 -1.45 10.85 94.65
N ILE A 6 -2.62 10.24 94.82
CA ILE A 6 -3.49 9.67 93.76
C ILE A 6 -3.64 10.61 92.54
N THR A 7 -3.47 11.91 92.73
CA THR A 7 -3.45 12.94 91.67
C THR A 7 -2.36 12.71 90.63
N LEU A 8 -1.17 12.24 91.03
CA LEU A 8 -0.06 11.97 90.12
C LEU A 8 -0.36 10.73 89.24
N PHE A 9 -1.01 9.72 89.83
CA PHE A 9 -1.52 8.57 89.08
C PHE A 9 -2.64 8.98 88.11
N LEU A 10 -3.60 9.80 88.56
CA LEU A 10 -4.66 10.35 87.71
C LEU A 10 -4.09 11.20 86.55
N GLN A 11 -3.02 11.96 86.79
CA GLN A 11 -2.36 12.77 85.76
C GLN A 11 -1.64 11.90 84.72
N ILE A 12 -1.00 10.80 85.15
CA ILE A 12 -0.41 9.81 84.23
C ILE A 12 -1.50 9.15 83.39
N VAL A 13 -2.61 8.70 84.01
CA VAL A 13 -3.73 8.10 83.29
C VAL A 13 -4.33 9.09 82.28
N ASN A 14 -4.51 10.37 82.66
CA ASN A 14 -4.99 11.40 81.76
C ASN A 14 -4.03 11.62 80.57
N ALA A 15 -2.71 11.69 80.83
CA ALA A 15 -1.71 11.82 79.76
C ALA A 15 -1.74 10.62 78.80
N ILE A 16 -1.90 9.40 79.30
CA ILE A 16 -2.03 8.19 78.47
C ILE A 16 -3.31 8.23 77.65
N VAL A 17 -4.46 8.53 78.26
CA VAL A 17 -5.75 8.66 77.56
C VAL A 17 -5.67 9.72 76.46
N LEU A 18 -5.09 10.89 76.76
CA LEU A 18 -4.90 11.98 75.80
C LEU A 18 -3.97 11.55 74.66
N MET A 19 -2.90 10.80 74.94
CA MET A 19 -1.99 10.26 73.94
C MET A 19 -2.69 9.28 72.99
N PHE A 20 -3.53 8.38 73.50
CA PHE A 20 -4.34 7.48 72.67
C PHE A 20 -5.38 8.25 71.84
N LEU A 21 -6.02 9.26 72.42
CA LEU A 21 -6.99 10.10 71.72
C LEU A 21 -6.32 10.87 70.57
N LEU A 22 -5.16 11.49 70.82
CA LEU A 22 -4.37 12.20 69.80
C LEU A 22 -3.87 11.26 68.69
N ASN A 23 -3.44 10.05 69.05
CA ASN A 23 -2.98 9.07 68.08
C ASN A 23 -4.10 8.68 67.10
N GLY A 24 -5.31 8.48 67.61
CA GLY A 24 -6.49 8.18 66.80
C GLY A 24 -6.97 9.37 65.95
N VAL A 25 -7.04 10.56 66.55
CA VAL A 25 -7.66 11.75 65.93
C VAL A 25 -6.73 12.52 65.01
N ILE A 26 -5.42 12.58 65.28
CA ILE A 26 -4.50 13.45 64.54
C ILE A 26 -3.45 12.65 63.77
N TYR A 27 -2.70 11.77 64.45
CA TYR A 27 -1.54 11.11 63.82
C TYR A 27 -1.95 10.19 62.66
N LYS A 28 -2.92 9.30 62.89
CA LYS A 28 -3.41 8.38 61.85
C LYS A 28 -3.96 9.09 60.61
N PRO A 29 -4.88 10.07 60.70
CA PRO A 29 -5.42 10.73 59.51
C PRO A 29 -4.36 11.56 58.77
N VAL A 30 -3.45 12.24 59.48
CA VAL A 30 -2.37 13.01 58.83
C VAL A 30 -1.45 12.10 58.03
N LEU A 31 -1.03 10.97 58.62
CA LEU A 31 -0.21 9.96 57.91
C LEU A 31 -0.94 9.37 56.70
N LYS A 32 -2.26 9.15 56.81
CA LYS A 32 -3.09 8.66 55.70
C LYS A 32 -3.11 9.66 54.54
N ILE A 33 -3.36 10.95 54.81
CA ILE A 33 -3.39 12.01 53.79
C ILE A 33 -2.01 12.16 53.12
N LEU A 34 -0.92 12.09 53.89
CA LEU A 34 0.44 12.15 53.34
C LEU A 34 0.75 10.95 52.43
N LYS A 35 0.35 9.73 52.82
CA LYS A 35 0.47 8.55 51.95
C LYS A 35 -0.36 8.70 50.69
N GLU A 36 -1.61 9.13 50.81
CA GLU A 36 -2.52 9.29 49.68
C GLU A 36 -2.02 10.34 48.68
N ARG A 37 -1.45 11.45 49.16
CA ARG A 37 -0.77 12.44 48.31
C ARG A 37 0.44 11.86 47.60
N LYS A 38 1.31 11.11 48.31
CA LYS A 38 2.47 10.45 47.68
C LYS A 38 2.03 9.45 46.61
N VAL A 39 1.03 8.62 46.90
CA VAL A 39 0.49 7.64 45.96
C VAL A 39 -0.13 8.31 44.74
N LYS A 40 -0.92 9.38 44.91
CA LYS A 40 -1.47 10.14 43.78
C LYS A 40 -0.36 10.74 42.91
N LEU A 41 0.64 11.37 43.52
CA LEU A 41 1.75 11.99 42.78
C LEU A 41 2.59 10.94 42.02
N GLN A 42 2.82 9.79 42.65
CA GLN A 42 3.55 8.69 42.03
C GLN A 42 2.73 8.05 40.90
N GLY A 43 1.44 7.80 41.14
CA GLY A 43 0.51 7.29 40.12
C GLY A 43 0.40 8.22 38.91
N MET A 44 0.30 9.54 39.13
CA MET A 44 0.30 10.51 38.03
C MET A 44 1.59 10.47 37.21
N ARG A 45 2.76 10.31 37.85
CA ARG A 45 4.04 10.17 37.14
C ARG A 45 4.13 8.86 36.35
N ASP A 46 3.69 7.76 36.94
CA ASP A 46 3.67 6.46 36.29
C ASP A 46 2.69 6.46 35.10
N ASP A 47 1.54 7.14 35.24
CA ASP A 47 0.57 7.28 34.16
C ASP A 47 1.13 8.15 33.03
N VAL A 48 1.77 9.29 33.33
CA VAL A 48 2.42 10.13 32.31
C VAL A 48 3.46 9.34 31.52
N THR A 49 4.35 8.62 32.20
CA THR A 49 5.37 7.81 31.53
C THR A 49 4.75 6.69 30.68
N LYS A 50 3.68 6.03 31.15
CA LYS A 50 2.93 5.07 30.34
C LYS A 50 2.25 5.72 29.14
N TYR A 51 1.67 6.91 29.28
CA TYR A 51 1.04 7.60 28.15
C TYR A 51 2.07 8.00 27.10
N GLU A 52 3.24 8.50 27.51
CA GLU A 52 4.34 8.81 26.60
C GLU A 52 4.86 7.56 25.88
N ASP A 53 5.06 6.45 26.59
CA ASP A 53 5.53 5.20 25.98
C ASP A 53 4.49 4.65 25.00
N ASN A 54 3.20 4.65 25.37
CA ASN A 54 2.11 4.23 24.49
C ASN A 54 1.97 5.14 23.27
N ALA A 55 2.14 6.46 23.43
CA ALA A 55 2.11 7.40 22.32
C ALA A 55 3.27 7.13 21.35
N ARG A 56 4.49 6.94 21.87
CA ARG A 56 5.67 6.60 21.06
C ARG A 56 5.47 5.28 20.30
N ARG A 57 4.96 4.24 20.98
CA ARG A 57 4.68 2.94 20.34
C ARG A 57 3.60 3.05 19.26
N ARG A 58 2.53 3.80 19.51
CA ARG A 58 1.49 4.05 18.50
C ARG A 58 2.04 4.80 17.30
N GLN A 59 2.89 5.80 17.51
CA GLN A 59 3.55 6.52 16.42
C GLN A 59 4.42 5.58 15.59
N GLU A 60 5.28 4.79 16.23
CA GLU A 60 6.12 3.79 15.55
C GLU A 60 5.29 2.75 14.78
N GLU A 61 4.16 2.31 15.32
CA GLU A 61 3.26 1.38 14.63
C GLU A 61 2.60 2.01 13.41
N VAL A 62 2.18 3.28 13.52
CA VAL A 62 1.60 4.03 12.40
C VAL A 62 2.64 4.22 11.31
N ASP A 63 3.86 4.63 11.66
CA ASP A 63 4.95 4.83 10.70
C ASP A 63 5.32 3.52 10.01
N LYS A 64 5.43 2.42 10.76
CA LYS A 64 5.65 1.07 10.20
C LYS A 64 4.53 0.64 9.26
N LYS A 65 3.26 0.86 9.65
CA LYS A 65 2.10 0.53 8.80
C LYS A 65 2.09 1.38 7.53
N MET A 66 2.41 2.67 7.64
CA MET A 66 2.47 3.59 6.52
C MET A 66 3.58 3.20 5.54
N HIS A 67 4.79 2.93 6.04
CA HIS A 67 5.89 2.44 5.20
C HIS A 67 5.55 1.12 4.52
N LYS A 68 4.92 0.18 5.23
CA LYS A 68 4.49 -1.10 4.67
C LYS A 68 3.40 -0.92 3.60
N ALA A 69 2.45 -0.02 3.82
CA ALA A 69 1.41 0.31 2.85
C ALA A 69 2.00 0.95 1.59
N SER A 70 2.88 1.94 1.73
CA SER A 70 3.58 2.60 0.62
C SER A 70 4.45 1.62 -0.17
N SER A 71 5.18 0.73 0.51
CA SER A 71 5.98 -0.31 -0.14
C SER A 71 5.10 -1.29 -0.94
N ARG A 72 3.98 -1.75 -0.36
CA ARG A 72 3.02 -2.61 -1.04
C ARG A 72 2.37 -1.93 -2.25
N ALA A 73 1.99 -0.66 -2.10
CA ALA A 73 1.41 0.13 -3.19
C ALA A 73 2.41 0.27 -4.34
N LYS A 74 3.68 0.58 -4.03
CA LYS A 74 4.74 0.68 -5.04
C LYS A 74 4.97 -0.66 -5.75
N ALA A 75 5.08 -1.76 -4.99
CA ALA A 75 5.23 -3.10 -5.56
C ALA A 75 4.03 -3.52 -6.44
N ALA A 76 2.81 -3.21 -6.03
CA ALA A 76 1.61 -3.47 -6.82
C ALA A 76 1.59 -2.66 -8.12
N LEU A 77 2.01 -1.39 -8.05
CA LEU A 77 2.06 -0.49 -9.20
C LEU A 77 3.17 -0.88 -10.18
N ASP A 78 4.33 -1.30 -9.68
CA ASP A 78 5.43 -1.81 -10.49
C ASP A 78 5.04 -3.14 -11.17
N ASN A 79 4.37 -4.05 -10.46
CA ASN A 79 3.82 -5.28 -11.05
C ASN A 79 2.76 -5.00 -12.11
N ALA A 80 1.84 -4.06 -11.85
CA ALA A 80 0.83 -3.67 -12.82
C ALA A 80 1.46 -3.05 -14.07
N ARG A 81 2.49 -2.20 -13.92
CA ARG A 81 3.26 -1.64 -15.04
C ARG A 81 3.99 -2.72 -15.82
N ALA A 82 4.66 -3.65 -15.14
CA ALA A 82 5.35 -4.77 -15.78
C ALA A 82 4.38 -5.65 -16.57
N GLY A 83 3.22 -5.99 -15.98
CA GLY A 83 2.17 -6.75 -16.65
C GLY A 83 1.58 -6.02 -17.85
N ALA A 84 1.30 -4.72 -17.72
CA ALA A 84 0.82 -3.90 -18.83
C ALA A 84 1.84 -3.79 -19.96
N LYS A 85 3.13 -3.68 -19.63
CA LYS A 85 4.21 -3.65 -20.63
C LYS A 85 4.32 -4.99 -21.35
N ALA A 86 4.32 -6.10 -20.62
CA ALA A 86 4.36 -7.44 -21.20
C ALA A 86 3.15 -7.72 -22.11
N ALA A 87 1.94 -7.40 -21.66
CA ALA A 87 0.72 -7.53 -22.47
C ALA A 87 0.74 -6.60 -23.70
N GLY A 88 1.33 -5.41 -23.56
CA GLY A 88 1.53 -4.47 -24.67
C GLY A 88 2.51 -5.03 -25.71
N GLU A 89 3.65 -5.57 -25.27
CA GLU A 89 4.64 -6.21 -26.12
C GLU A 89 4.09 -7.45 -26.82
N GLU A 90 3.33 -8.29 -26.12
CA GLU A 90 2.66 -9.46 -26.69
C GLU A 90 1.63 -9.07 -27.76
N LYS A 91 0.77 -8.08 -27.48
CA LYS A 91 -0.17 -7.56 -28.48
C LYS A 91 0.54 -6.96 -29.69
N LEU A 92 1.62 -6.21 -29.46
CA LEU A 92 2.38 -5.62 -30.56
C LEU A 92 3.04 -6.70 -31.43
N ALA A 93 3.55 -7.77 -30.81
CA ALA A 93 4.11 -8.92 -31.51
C ALA A 93 3.05 -9.68 -32.30
N ALA A 94 1.87 -9.91 -31.72
CA ALA A 94 0.75 -10.54 -32.40
C ALA A 94 0.28 -9.72 -33.62
N ILE A 95 0.10 -8.40 -33.47
CA ILE A 95 -0.27 -7.50 -34.57
C ILE A 95 0.79 -7.50 -35.68
N LYS A 96 2.08 -7.50 -35.32
CA LYS A 96 3.17 -7.60 -36.31
C LYS A 96 3.10 -8.92 -37.08
N ALA A 97 2.92 -10.04 -36.39
CA ALA A 97 2.80 -11.35 -37.02
C ALA A 97 1.59 -11.44 -37.96
N GLU A 98 0.45 -10.87 -37.55
CA GLU A 98 -0.75 -10.81 -38.38
C GLU A 98 -0.54 -9.91 -39.62
N ALA A 99 0.08 -8.75 -39.45
CA ALA A 99 0.40 -7.84 -40.56
C ALA A 99 1.41 -8.45 -41.55
N ASP A 100 2.40 -9.21 -41.07
CA ASP A 100 3.35 -9.91 -41.91
C ASP A 100 2.66 -11.05 -42.68
N ALA A 101 1.79 -11.82 -42.02
CA ALA A 101 0.99 -12.86 -42.66
C ALA A 101 0.03 -12.30 -43.74
N ASP A 102 -0.59 -11.14 -43.49
CA ASP A 102 -1.45 -10.48 -44.45
C ASP A 102 -0.67 -9.92 -45.64
N LYS A 103 0.53 -9.37 -45.41
CA LYS A 103 1.44 -8.99 -46.50
C LYS A 103 1.83 -10.18 -47.37
N ASP A 104 2.19 -11.30 -46.76
CA ASP A 104 2.58 -12.50 -47.49
C ASP A 104 1.41 -13.04 -48.33
N LYS A 105 0.18 -13.04 -47.79
CA LYS A 105 -1.03 -13.37 -48.55
C LYS A 105 -1.25 -12.42 -49.72
N GLN A 106 -1.20 -11.11 -49.50
CA GLN A 106 -1.38 -10.13 -50.57
C GLN A 106 -0.31 -10.27 -51.66
N LEU A 107 0.95 -10.53 -51.29
CA LEU A 107 2.02 -10.78 -52.25
C LEU A 107 1.79 -12.07 -53.06
N ALA A 108 1.27 -13.13 -52.42
CA ALA A 108 0.91 -14.36 -53.11
C ALA A 108 -0.26 -14.14 -54.09
N ASP A 109 -1.30 -13.40 -53.67
CA ASP A 109 -2.44 -13.05 -54.52
C ASP A 109 -2.00 -12.19 -55.71
N ILE A 110 -1.16 -11.17 -55.50
CA ILE A 110 -0.62 -10.34 -56.58
C ILE A 110 0.17 -11.20 -57.56
N LYS A 111 1.03 -12.12 -57.09
CA LYS A 111 1.75 -13.04 -57.98
C LYS A 111 0.79 -13.91 -58.79
N SER A 112 -0.25 -14.45 -58.16
CA SER A 112 -1.27 -15.24 -58.86
C SER A 112 -2.02 -14.42 -59.91
N GLN A 113 -2.37 -13.17 -59.60
CA GLN A 113 -3.03 -12.27 -60.54
C GLN A 113 -2.13 -11.88 -61.70
N VAL A 114 -0.84 -11.64 -61.46
CA VAL A 114 0.15 -11.35 -62.51
C VAL A 114 0.33 -12.55 -63.44
N GLU A 115 0.42 -13.77 -62.89
CA GLU A 115 0.50 -15.00 -63.69
C GLU A 115 -0.78 -15.24 -64.51
N ALA A 116 -1.95 -15.00 -63.92
CA ALA A 116 -3.23 -15.09 -64.64
C ALA A 116 -3.31 -14.05 -65.77
N ALA A 117 -3.00 -12.78 -65.48
CA ALA A 117 -2.98 -11.72 -66.47
C ALA A 117 -1.97 -11.97 -67.59
N ARG A 118 -0.80 -12.56 -67.29
CA ARG A 118 0.17 -12.99 -68.31
C ARG A 118 -0.41 -14.05 -69.24
N LYS A 119 -1.04 -15.10 -68.69
CA LYS A 119 -1.70 -16.14 -69.50
C LYS A 119 -2.84 -15.57 -70.36
N ASP A 120 -3.63 -14.67 -69.82
CA ASP A 120 -4.71 -14.02 -70.57
C ASP A 120 -4.15 -13.14 -71.69
N LEU A 121 -3.04 -12.42 -71.44
CA LEU A 121 -2.35 -11.65 -72.49
C LEU A 121 -1.79 -12.58 -73.57
N GLU A 122 -1.17 -13.71 -73.19
CA GLU A 122 -0.65 -14.69 -74.14
C GLU A 122 -1.77 -15.30 -75.00
N ALA A 123 -2.93 -15.60 -74.43
CA ALA A 123 -4.10 -16.04 -75.19
C ALA A 123 -4.67 -14.92 -76.10
N GLY A 124 -4.57 -13.66 -75.67
CA GLY A 124 -4.99 -12.49 -76.43
C GLY A 124 -3.98 -12.01 -77.48
N LEU A 125 -2.73 -12.49 -77.46
CA LEU A 125 -1.66 -12.06 -78.38
C LEU A 125 -2.01 -12.36 -79.84
N ASP A 126 -2.66 -13.48 -80.14
CA ASP A 126 -3.07 -13.82 -81.52
C ASP A 126 -4.11 -12.83 -82.06
N GLY A 127 -5.07 -12.44 -81.22
CA GLY A 127 -6.07 -11.41 -81.55
C GLY A 127 -5.45 -10.02 -81.70
N PHE A 128 -4.50 -9.66 -80.83
CA PHE A 128 -3.77 -8.39 -80.92
C PHE A 128 -2.84 -8.33 -82.13
N ALA A 129 -2.14 -9.42 -82.45
CA ALA A 129 -1.27 -9.54 -83.60
C ALA A 129 -2.07 -9.48 -84.90
N SER A 130 -3.22 -10.16 -84.98
CA SER A 130 -4.13 -10.07 -86.12
C SER A 130 -4.73 -8.66 -86.27
N ALA A 131 -5.12 -8.00 -85.18
CA ALA A 131 -5.61 -6.62 -85.20
C ALA A 131 -4.53 -5.61 -85.61
N MET A 132 -3.27 -5.77 -85.16
CA MET A 132 -2.14 -4.96 -85.61
C MET A 132 -1.82 -5.21 -87.09
N ALA A 133 -1.78 -6.48 -87.51
CA ALA A 133 -1.55 -6.85 -88.90
C ALA A 133 -2.63 -6.27 -89.83
N GLY A 134 -3.91 -6.35 -89.44
CA GLY A 134 -5.01 -5.73 -90.18
C GLY A 134 -4.91 -4.21 -90.26
N LYS A 135 -4.40 -3.55 -89.21
CA LYS A 135 -4.24 -2.08 -89.18
C LYS A 135 -3.03 -1.59 -89.98
N ILE A 136 -1.95 -2.38 -90.04
CA ILE A 136 -0.75 -2.07 -90.85
C ILE A 136 -0.95 -2.44 -92.32
N LEU A 137 -1.66 -3.54 -92.61
CA LEU A 137 -1.89 -4.02 -93.98
C LEU A 137 -3.13 -3.40 -94.65
N GLY A 138 -3.92 -2.59 -93.93
CA GLY A 138 -5.03 -1.81 -94.49
C GLY A 138 -6.18 -2.65 -95.07
N ARG A 139 -6.23 -3.96 -94.78
CA ARG A 139 -7.31 -4.87 -95.19
C ARG A 139 -7.49 -5.90 -94.08
N SER A 140 -8.72 -6.05 -93.60
CA SER A 140 -9.11 -7.09 -92.65
C SER A 140 -8.90 -8.49 -93.26
N LEU A 141 -8.19 -9.36 -92.54
CA LEU A 141 -8.26 -10.81 -92.71
C LEU A 141 -9.40 -11.35 -91.85
#